data_AF-A0A2E0D2P6-F1
#
_entry.id   AF-A0A2E0D2P6-F1
#
_cell.length_a   1.000
_cell.length_b   1.000
_cell.length_c   1.000
_cell.angle_alpha   90.00
_cell.angle_beta   90.00
_cell.angle_gamma   90.00
#
_symmetry.space_group_name_H-M   'P 1'
#
loop_
_entity.id
_entity.type
_entity.pdbx_description
1 polymer ?
#
loop_
_entity_poly.entity_id
_entity_poly.type
_entity_poly.pdbx_seq_one_letter_code
_entity_poly.pdbx_strand_id
1 'polypeptide(L)'
;MERKSVHFFDLQSNRTESEFLTDLSEINKIIKQLGYKGLEYKFYKIKDFDTSEKYRYYFDSTWPSDNIYEEVHNLPAYRDWRKK
;
A
#
# COMPACT_ATOMS: atom_id res chain seq x y z
N MET A 1 -3.04 20.08 -4.37
CA MET A 1 -1.68 19.68 -4.00
C MET A 1 -1.64 18.17 -4.00
N GLU A 2 -0.55 17.56 -4.46
CA GLU A 2 -0.38 16.11 -4.38
C GLU A 2 -0.24 15.65 -2.92
N ARG A 3 -0.69 14.44 -2.62
CA ARG A 3 -0.50 13.79 -1.31
C ARG A 3 0.48 12.65 -1.41
N LYS A 4 1.47 12.63 -0.54
CA LYS A 4 2.32 11.45 -0.31
C LYS A 4 1.75 10.65 0.85
N SER A 5 1.52 9.35 0.65
CA SER A 5 1.21 8.41 1.73
C SER A 5 2.37 7.46 1.91
N VAL A 6 2.81 7.27 3.15
CA VAL A 6 3.89 6.33 3.52
C VAL A 6 3.43 5.55 4.74
N HIS A 7 3.54 4.22 4.68
CA HIS A 7 3.16 3.31 5.75
C HIS A 7 4.37 2.47 6.14
N PHE A 8 4.84 2.61 7.38
CA PHE A 8 5.89 1.78 7.96
C PHE A 8 5.27 0.72 8.85
N PHE A 9 5.71 -0.53 8.72
CA PHE A 9 5.12 -1.64 9.46
C PHE A 9 6.05 -2.85 9.55
N ASP A 10 5.68 -3.76 10.44
CA ASP A 10 6.15 -5.14 10.45
C ASP A 10 4.98 -6.05 10.05
N LEU A 11 5.27 -7.14 9.36
CA LEU A 11 4.25 -8.14 9.04
C LEU A 11 3.75 -8.82 10.32
N GLN A 12 2.45 -9.06 10.40
CA GLN A 12 1.88 -9.86 11.49
C GLN A 12 2.44 -11.29 11.41
N SER A 13 2.62 -11.95 12.56
CA SER A 13 3.28 -13.26 12.64
C SER A 13 2.57 -14.37 11.85
N ASN A 14 1.29 -14.19 11.53
CA ASN A 14 0.46 -15.10 10.75
C ASN A 14 0.38 -14.73 9.25
N ARG A 15 1.18 -13.78 8.76
CA ARG A 15 1.14 -13.30 7.38
C ARG A 15 2.53 -13.36 6.74
N THR A 16 2.60 -13.96 5.57
CA THR A 16 3.83 -14.01 4.76
C THR A 16 3.98 -12.76 3.89
N GLU A 17 5.22 -12.48 3.49
CA GLU A 17 5.52 -11.40 2.55
C GLU A 17 4.81 -11.60 1.19
N SER A 18 4.71 -12.84 0.73
CA SER A 18 4.04 -13.20 -0.52
C SER A 18 2.53 -12.90 -0.50
N GLU A 19 1.87 -13.21 0.62
CA GLU A 19 0.44 -12.88 0.81
C GLU A 19 0.23 -11.37 0.80
N PHE A 20 1.08 -10.61 1.50
CA PHE A 20 1.01 -9.15 1.50
C PHE A 20 1.22 -8.56 0.10
N LEU A 21 2.22 -9.04 -0.65
CA LEU A 21 2.47 -8.60 -2.03
C LEU A 21 1.29 -8.92 -2.96
N THR A 22 0.64 -10.06 -2.75
CA THR A 22 -0.56 -10.46 -3.51
C THR A 22 -1.70 -9.49 -3.24
N ASP A 23 -1.99 -9.19 -1.97
CA ASP A 23 -3.02 -8.22 -1.60
C ASP A 23 -2.71 -6.81 -2.13
N LEU A 24 -1.45 -6.38 -2.09
CA LEU A 24 -1.04 -5.07 -2.63
C LEU A 24 -1.23 -5.01 -4.16
N SER A 25 -0.97 -6.11 -4.86
CA SER A 25 -1.21 -6.24 -6.30
C SER A 25 -2.70 -6.16 -6.65
N GLU A 26 -3.57 -6.78 -5.83
CA GLU A 26 -5.03 -6.69 -6.01
C GLU A 26 -5.52 -5.24 -5.93
N ILE A 27 -5.10 -4.49 -4.90
CA ILE A 27 -5.55 -3.11 -4.75
C ILE A 27 -4.96 -2.19 -5.84
N ASN A 28 -3.72 -2.42 -6.27
CA ASN A 28 -3.13 -1.70 -7.40
C ASN A 28 -3.88 -1.94 -8.71
N LYS A 29 -4.43 -3.13 -8.94
CA LYS A 29 -5.29 -3.41 -10.11
C LYS A 29 -6.59 -2.59 -10.06
N ILE A 30 -7.23 -2.53 -8.89
CA ILE A 30 -8.45 -1.72 -8.70
C ILE A 30 -8.16 -0.24 -8.97
N ILE A 31 -7.08 0.28 -8.38
CA ILE A 31 -6.62 1.65 -8.60
C ILE A 31 -6.39 1.94 -10.09
N LYS A 32 -5.71 1.04 -10.80
CA LYS A 32 -5.43 1.18 -12.23
C LYS A 32 -6.71 1.18 -13.08
N GLN A 33 -7.72 0.39 -12.71
CA GLN A 33 -9.02 0.35 -13.40
C GLN A 33 -9.79 1.67 -13.28
N LEU A 34 -9.57 2.46 -12.24
CA LEU A 34 -10.16 3.80 -12.08
C LEU A 34 -9.54 4.85 -13.04
N GLY A 35 -8.48 4.50 -13.77
CA GLY A 35 -7.87 5.36 -14.78
C GLY A 35 -6.79 6.32 -14.26
N TYR A 36 -6.42 6.24 -12.98
CA TYR A 36 -5.39 7.09 -12.38
C TYR A 36 -3.97 6.63 -12.80
N LYS A 37 -3.42 7.26 -13.84
CA LYS A 37 -2.05 7.00 -14.31
C LYS A 37 -1.02 7.40 -13.25
N GLY A 38 -0.09 6.50 -12.94
CA GLY A 38 1.00 6.76 -11.99
C GLY A 38 0.63 6.60 -10.51
N LEU A 39 -0.64 6.35 -10.20
CA LEU A 39 -1.09 6.00 -8.86
C LEU A 39 -0.90 4.49 -8.64
N GLU A 40 0.04 4.13 -7.79
CA GLU A 40 0.25 2.76 -7.32
C GLU A 40 0.89 2.76 -5.94
N TYR A 41 0.66 1.70 -5.17
CA TYR A 41 1.45 1.39 -4.00
C TYR A 41 2.72 0.66 -4.40
N LYS A 42 3.87 1.18 -3.96
CA LYS A 42 5.18 0.55 -4.12
C LYS A 42 5.63 0.01 -2.78
N PHE A 43 6.04 -1.26 -2.76
CA PHE A 43 6.47 -1.95 -1.56
C PHE A 43 7.98 -2.07 -1.47
N TYR A 44 8.49 -1.93 -0.26
CA TYR A 44 9.90 -1.94 0.04
C TYR A 44 10.15 -2.70 1.34
N LYS A 45 11.32 -3.32 1.40
CA LYS A 45 11.80 -4.09 2.56
C LYS A 45 13.22 -3.62 2.90
N ILE A 46 13.48 -3.43 4.19
CA ILE A 46 14.84 -3.22 4.70
C ILE A 46 15.68 -4.46 4.40
N LYS A 47 16.92 -4.26 3.94
CA LYS A 47 17.83 -5.37 3.60
C LYS A 47 18.09 -6.28 4.79
N ASP A 48 18.21 -7.58 4.55
CA ASP A 48 18.31 -8.59 5.61
C ASP A 48 19.55 -8.41 6.52
N PHE A 49 20.61 -7.75 6.03
CA PHE A 49 21.82 -7.45 6.82
C PHE A 49 21.70 -6.23 7.74
N ASP A 50 20.60 -5.46 7.63
CA ASP A 50 20.37 -4.29 8.48
C ASP A 50 19.93 -4.71 9.89
N THR A 51 20.40 -3.99 10.91
CA THR A 51 20.16 -4.29 12.33
C THR A 51 18.82 -3.78 12.86
N SER A 52 18.00 -3.13 12.04
CA SER A 52 16.68 -2.64 12.44
C SER A 52 15.76 -3.81 12.79
N GLU A 53 15.24 -3.82 14.01
CA GLU A 53 14.34 -4.87 14.53
C GLU A 53 12.85 -4.58 14.28
N LYS A 54 12.51 -3.34 13.95
CA LYS A 54 11.12 -2.87 13.75
C LYS A 54 11.00 -2.11 12.44
N TYR A 55 9.77 -2.02 11.95
CA TYR A 55 9.42 -1.34 10.70
C TYR A 55 10.26 -1.83 9.51
N ARG A 56 10.41 -3.16 9.42
CA ARG A 56 11.18 -3.84 8.36
C ARG A 56 10.62 -3.61 6.96
N TYR A 57 9.37 -3.15 6.87
CA TYR A 57 8.65 -2.94 5.63
C TYR A 57 8.09 -1.53 5.56
N TYR A 58 8.03 -1.00 4.34
CA TYR A 58 7.18 0.15 4.06
C TYR A 58 6.55 0.05 2.68
N PHE A 59 5.43 0.73 2.50
CA PHE A 59 4.95 1.05 1.16
C PHE A 59 4.60 2.52 1.06
N ASP A 60 4.74 3.06 -0.15
CA ASP A 60 4.41 4.45 -0.45
C ASP A 60 3.54 4.59 -1.70
N SER A 61 2.91 5.75 -1.82
CA SER A 61 2.11 6.15 -2.99
C SER A 61 2.07 7.67 -3.10
N THR A 62 1.93 8.17 -4.33
CA THR A 62 1.72 9.58 -4.62
C THR A 62 0.33 9.76 -5.25
N TRP A 63 -0.51 10.55 -4.60
CA TRP A 63 -1.89 10.79 -4.98
C TRP A 63 -2.01 12.18 -5.62
N PRO A 64 -2.78 12.33 -6.72
CA PRO A 64 -2.89 13.63 -7.40
C PRO A 64 -3.55 14.72 -6.53
N SER A 65 -4.42 14.32 -5.59
CA SER A 65 -5.05 15.22 -4.60
C SER A 65 -5.56 14.45 -3.38
N ASP A 66 -5.85 15.18 -2.30
CA ASP A 66 -6.53 14.64 -1.12
C ASP A 66 -7.93 14.10 -1.46
N ASN A 67 -8.68 14.77 -2.34
CA ASN A 67 -10.00 14.30 -2.77
C ASN A 67 -9.91 12.92 -3.43
N ILE A 68 -8.95 12.71 -4.33
CA ILE A 68 -8.77 11.41 -5.01
C ILE A 68 -8.35 10.33 -3.99
N TYR A 69 -7.50 10.68 -3.02
CA TYR A 69 -7.17 9.78 -1.92
C TYR A 69 -8.44 9.34 -1.18
N GLU A 70 -9.29 10.28 -0.79
CA GLU A 70 -10.54 10.00 -0.07
C GLU A 70 -11.54 9.19 -0.90
N GLU A 71 -11.74 9.54 -2.17
CA GLU A 71 -12.62 8.82 -3.10
C GLU A 71 -12.23 7.34 -3.19
N VAL A 72 -10.94 7.06 -3.43
CA VAL A 72 -10.44 5.68 -3.53
C VAL A 72 -10.56 4.95 -2.19
N HIS A 73 -10.26 5.60 -1.07
CA HIS A 73 -10.37 5.00 0.27
C HIS A 73 -11.83 4.72 0.69
N ASN A 74 -12.79 5.38 0.04
CA ASN A 74 -14.21 5.17 0.27
C ASN A 74 -14.83 4.07 -0.58
N LEU A 75 -14.11 3.55 -1.57
CA LEU A 75 -14.58 2.43 -2.38
C LEU A 75 -14.78 1.17 -1.51
N PRO A 76 -15.87 0.41 -1.71
CA PRO A 76 -16.11 -0.84 -0.98
C PRO A 76 -14.92 -1.81 -1.07
N ALA A 77 -14.37 -1.99 -2.27
CA ALA A 77 -13.24 -2.88 -2.49
C ALA A 77 -11.98 -2.46 -1.69
N TYR A 78 -11.74 -1.15 -1.55
CA TYR A 78 -10.64 -0.64 -0.72
C TYR A 78 -10.90 -0.89 0.77
N ARG A 79 -12.13 -0.63 1.23
CA ARG A 79 -12.53 -0.85 2.64
C ARG A 79 -12.45 -2.33 3.03
N ASP A 80 -12.75 -3.23 2.11
CA ASP A 80 -12.63 -4.67 2.35
C ASP A 80 -11.17 -5.13 2.32
N TRP A 81 -10.36 -4.61 1.39
CA TRP A 81 -8.90 -4.84 1.39
C TRP A 81 -8.24 -4.40 2.71
N ARG A 82 -8.60 -3.23 3.25
CA ARG A 82 -8.04 -2.69 4.51
C ARG A 82 -8.25 -3.61 5.73
N LYS A 83 -9.23 -4.52 5.68
CA LYS A 83 -9.53 -5.44 6.80
C LYS A 83 -8.68 -6.72 6.77
N LYS A 84 -7.95 -6.98 5.69
CA LYS A 84 -7.06 -8.14 5.51
C LYS A 84 -5.71 -7.92 6.20
#